data_AF-A0A7Y8KSZ1-F1
#
_entry.id   AF-A0A7Y8KSZ1-F1
#
_cell.length_a   1.000
_cell.length_b   1.000
_cell.length_c   1.000
_cell.angle_alpha   90.00
_cell.angle_beta   90.00
_cell.angle_gamma   90.00
#
_symmetry.space_group_name_H-M   'P 1'
#
loop_
_entity.id
_entity.type
_entity.pdbx_description
1 polymer ?
#
loop_
_entity_poly.entity_id
_entity_poly.type
_entity_poly.pdbx_seq_one_letter_code
_entity_poly.pdbx_strand_id
1 'polypeptide(L)'
;MRFSDTTAAESNLMQGVGEGIAVSKGERVNGGDSGYTYWGSKQGDGAGFTAKLTIKCWDPGSECLCGGVDQFELEFRGDATEAGFSAQGSIVGRSEATLVVEGRYVA
;
A
#
# COMPACT_ATOMS: atom_id res chain seq x y z
N MET A 1 -6.35 -5.23 -4.94
CA MET A 1 -5.00 -4.90 -4.45
C MET A 1 -4.80 -5.71 -3.19
N ARG A 2 -3.78 -6.56 -3.14
CA ARG A 2 -3.47 -7.44 -2.03
C ARG A 2 -2.15 -7.00 -1.41
N PHE A 3 -2.16 -6.73 -0.11
CA PHE A 3 -0.98 -6.34 0.67
C PHE A 3 -0.45 -7.55 1.42
N SER A 4 0.86 -7.77 1.41
CA SER A 4 1.53 -8.84 2.15
C SER A 4 2.88 -8.37 2.70
N ASP A 5 3.19 -8.75 3.94
CA ASP A 5 4.50 -8.53 4.54
C ASP A 5 5.55 -9.53 3.98
N THR A 6 6.80 -9.07 3.85
CA THR A 6 7.96 -9.94 3.55
C THR A 6 8.87 -9.94 4.76
N THR A 7 8.96 -11.10 5.42
CA THR A 7 9.71 -11.28 6.66
C THR A 7 11.21 -11.02 6.44
N ALA A 8 11.69 -9.83 6.80
CA ALA A 8 13.07 -9.62 7.24
C ALA A 8 13.06 -9.63 8.77
N ALA A 9 14.03 -10.32 9.37
CA ALA A 9 14.06 -10.64 10.79
C ALA A 9 14.07 -9.41 11.71
N GLU A 10 12.89 -8.90 12.06
CA GLU A 10 12.51 -8.27 13.34
C GLU A 10 10.97 -8.18 13.36
N SER A 11 10.37 -9.30 13.77
CA SER A 11 8.94 -9.50 13.88
C SER A 11 8.32 -8.56 14.91
N ASN A 12 7.63 -7.49 14.48
CA ASN A 12 6.44 -6.97 15.20
C ASN A 12 5.62 -5.83 14.56
N LEU A 13 5.93 -5.31 13.36
CA LEU A 13 5.19 -4.12 12.88
C LEU A 13 4.05 -4.37 11.88
N MET A 14 4.01 -5.48 11.14
CA MET A 14 2.92 -5.74 10.16
C MET A 14 2.64 -7.24 9.97
N GLN A 15 1.85 -7.87 10.83
CA GLN A 15 1.36 -9.24 10.55
C GLN A 15 -0.01 -9.17 9.90
N GLY A 16 -0.11 -9.52 8.62
CA GLY A 16 -1.42 -9.64 7.96
C GLY A 16 -1.37 -9.61 6.44
N VAL A 17 -2.47 -10.09 5.85
CA VAL A 17 -2.78 -9.92 4.42
C VAL A 17 -4.07 -9.12 4.33
N GLY A 18 -4.03 -7.99 3.63
CA GLY A 18 -5.19 -7.14 3.38
C GLY A 18 -5.61 -7.16 1.91
N GLU A 19 -6.90 -7.02 1.63
CA GLU A 19 -7.44 -6.91 0.27
C GLU A 19 -8.30 -5.64 0.13
N GLY A 20 -8.03 -4.85 -0.91
CA GLY A 20 -8.70 -3.57 -1.16
C GLY A 20 -8.75 -3.17 -2.63
N ILE A 21 -9.38 -2.02 -2.91
CA ILE A 21 -9.58 -1.48 -4.28
C ILE A 21 -8.94 -0.11 -4.45
N ALA A 22 -7.93 -0.01 -5.32
CA ALA A 22 -7.31 1.24 -5.69
C ALA A 22 -7.78 1.72 -7.06
N VAL A 23 -8.06 3.02 -7.14
CA VAL A 23 -8.43 3.73 -8.36
C VAL A 23 -7.37 4.79 -8.63
N SER A 24 -6.81 4.75 -9.84
CA SER A 24 -5.87 5.77 -10.30
C SER A 24 -6.48 6.59 -11.44
N LYS A 25 -6.35 7.91 -11.35
CA LYS A 25 -6.77 8.84 -12.41
C LYS A 25 -5.68 9.89 -12.60
N GLY A 26 -4.97 9.78 -13.72
CA GLY A 26 -3.71 10.51 -13.92
C GLY A 26 -2.71 10.12 -12.84
N GLU A 27 -2.14 11.12 -12.18
CA GLU A 27 -1.17 10.94 -11.10
C GLU A 27 -1.82 10.67 -9.74
N ARG A 28 -3.14 10.81 -9.59
CA ARG A 28 -3.80 10.65 -8.30
C ARG A 28 -4.22 9.20 -8.07
N VAL A 29 -4.02 8.72 -6.85
CA VAL A 29 -4.45 7.39 -6.40
C VAL A 29 -5.37 7.56 -5.19
N ASN A 30 -6.47 6.82 -5.16
CA ASN A 30 -7.38 6.72 -4.02
C ASN A 30 -7.86 5.28 -3.85
N GLY A 31 -8.37 4.95 -2.67
CA GLY A 31 -9.14 3.74 -2.44
C GLY A 31 -9.23 3.38 -0.98
N GLY A 32 -9.55 2.12 -0.72
CA GLY A 32 -9.66 1.60 0.63
C GLY A 32 -9.73 0.08 0.68
N ASP A 33 -9.89 -0.40 1.90
CA ASP A 33 -10.29 -1.75 2.26
C ASP A 33 -11.33 -1.65 3.41
N SER A 34 -11.56 -2.75 4.13
CA SER A 34 -12.54 -2.81 5.21
C SER A 34 -12.23 -1.91 6.42
N GLY A 35 -10.97 -1.47 6.60
CA GLY A 35 -10.55 -0.67 7.77
C GLY A 35 -9.78 0.60 7.43
N TYR A 36 -9.26 0.71 6.21
CA TYR A 36 -8.38 1.80 5.80
C TYR A 36 -8.87 2.53 4.56
N THR A 37 -8.55 3.82 4.53
CA THR A 37 -8.58 4.64 3.33
C THR A 37 -7.14 4.96 2.93
N TYR A 38 -6.91 5.05 1.63
CA TYR A 38 -5.63 5.46 1.07
C TYR A 38 -5.80 6.49 -0.03
N TRP A 39 -4.92 7.48 -0.05
CA TRP A 39 -4.89 8.50 -1.08
C TRP A 39 -3.48 9.02 -1.27
N GLY A 40 -3.18 9.52 -2.46
CA GLY A 40 -1.89 10.11 -2.73
C GLY A 40 -1.62 10.24 -4.22
N SER A 41 -0.36 10.06 -4.59
CA SER A 41 0.07 10.23 -5.97
C SER A 41 1.02 9.14 -6.43
N LYS A 42 1.03 8.92 -7.74
CA LYS A 42 1.99 8.07 -8.44
C LYS A 42 2.60 8.83 -9.62
N GLN A 43 3.86 8.55 -9.90
CA GLN A 43 4.60 9.05 -11.07
C GLN A 43 5.30 7.88 -11.73
N GLY A 44 5.43 7.90 -13.06
CA GLY A 44 6.05 6.81 -13.82
C GLY A 44 5.62 6.79 -15.28
N ASP A 45 6.23 5.89 -16.06
CA ASP A 45 6.12 5.81 -17.51
C ASP A 45 5.34 4.57 -18.02
N GLY A 46 4.54 3.95 -17.14
CA GLY A 46 3.67 2.84 -17.49
C GLY A 46 4.33 1.46 -17.42
N ALA A 47 5.67 1.39 -17.46
CA ALA A 47 6.42 0.18 -17.14
C ALA A 47 6.85 0.16 -15.68
N GLY A 48 7.30 1.30 -15.16
CA GLY A 48 7.63 1.47 -13.74
C GLY A 48 6.91 2.66 -13.11
N PHE A 49 6.75 2.64 -11.79
CA PHE A 49 6.22 3.78 -11.04
C PHE A 49 6.79 3.87 -9.62
N THR A 50 6.78 5.10 -9.11
CA THR A 50 6.88 5.40 -7.69
C THR A 50 5.55 5.96 -7.20
N ALA A 51 5.12 5.58 -6.00
CA ALA A 51 3.91 6.12 -5.40
C ALA A 51 4.15 6.53 -3.96
N LYS A 52 3.53 7.63 -3.56
CA LYS A 52 3.44 8.07 -2.17
C LYS A 52 1.98 8.11 -1.76
N LEU A 53 1.61 7.30 -0.78
CA LEU A 53 0.23 7.17 -0.29
C LEU A 53 0.17 7.51 1.19
N THR A 54 -0.78 8.35 1.58
CA THR A 54 -1.23 8.43 2.96
C THR A 54 -2.26 7.33 3.20
N ILE A 55 -2.07 6.57 4.27
CA ILE A 55 -2.98 5.52 4.73
C ILE A 55 -3.58 5.99 6.04
N LYS A 56 -4.89 5.87 6.20
CA LYS A 56 -5.59 6.22 7.44
C LYS A 56 -6.62 5.18 7.82
N CYS A 57 -6.57 4.75 9.08
CA CYS A 57 -7.59 3.91 9.69
C CYS A 57 -8.87 4.73 9.88
N TRP A 58 -10.01 4.23 9.38
CA TRP A 58 -11.31 4.86 9.57
C TRP A 58 -12.22 4.05 10.50
N ASP A 59 -11.99 2.74 10.61
CA ASP A 59 -12.69 1.85 11.53
C ASP A 59 -11.79 1.50 12.73
N PRO A 60 -12.05 2.09 13.91
CA PRO A 60 -11.26 1.79 15.11
C PRO A 60 -11.43 0.34 15.61
N GLY A 61 -12.40 -0.42 15.10
CA GLY A 61 -12.56 -1.85 15.37
C GLY A 61 -11.73 -2.75 14.47
N SER A 62 -11.13 -2.22 13.40
CA SER A 62 -10.26 -2.97 12.51
C SER A 62 -8.87 -3.17 13.13
N GLU A 63 -8.30 -4.37 12.97
CA GLU A 63 -6.93 -4.63 13.44
C GLU A 63 -5.97 -3.61 12.82
N CYS A 64 -5.30 -2.84 13.68
CA CYS A 64 -4.35 -1.85 13.23
C CYS A 64 -3.09 -2.57 12.71
N LEU A 65 -2.94 -2.74 11.40
CA LEU A 65 -1.80 -3.40 10.77
C LEU A 65 -0.47 -2.70 11.12
N CYS A 66 -0.51 -1.48 11.68
CA CYS A 66 0.65 -0.63 11.97
C CYS A 66 0.83 -0.30 13.47
N GLY A 67 0.40 -1.17 14.38
CA GLY A 67 0.74 -1.06 15.80
C GLY A 67 0.24 0.23 16.49
N GLY A 68 -0.98 0.68 16.17
CA GLY A 68 -1.62 1.84 16.82
C GLY A 68 -1.35 3.20 16.16
N VAL A 69 -0.88 3.20 14.91
CA VAL A 69 -0.74 4.43 14.11
C VAL A 69 -1.98 4.61 13.24
N ASP A 70 -2.82 5.59 13.60
CA ASP A 70 -4.08 5.88 12.87
C ASP A 70 -3.84 6.41 11.45
N GLN A 71 -2.66 7.00 11.20
CA GLN A 71 -2.28 7.54 9.91
C GLN A 71 -0.77 7.48 9.68
N PHE A 72 -0.35 6.98 8.52
CA PHE A 72 1.05 6.92 8.12
C PHE A 72 1.19 7.13 6.61
N GLU A 73 2.41 7.45 6.17
CA GLU A 73 2.74 7.55 4.75
C GLU A 73 3.52 6.31 4.31
N LEU A 74 3.17 5.79 3.14
CA LEU A 74 3.87 4.71 2.45
C LEU A 74 4.52 5.25 1.18
N GLU A 75 5.77 4.87 0.96
CA GLU A 75 6.44 5.05 -0.32
C GLU A 75 6.67 3.70 -0.97
N PHE A 76 6.20 3.58 -2.21
CA PHE A 76 6.29 2.37 -3.03
C PHE A 76 7.10 2.62 -4.28
N ARG A 77 7.79 1.58 -4.72
CA ARG A 77 8.29 1.43 -6.09
C ARG A 77 7.74 0.14 -6.67
N GLY A 78 7.26 0.20 -7.90
CA GLY A 78 6.67 -0.96 -8.55
C GLY A 78 6.81 -0.95 -10.05
N ASP A 79 6.50 -2.10 -10.60
CA ASP A 79 6.46 -2.38 -12.02
C ASP A 79 5.02 -2.72 -12.43
N ALA A 80 4.63 -2.26 -13.61
CA ALA A 80 3.30 -2.48 -14.17
C ALA A 80 3.38 -3.28 -15.47
N THR A 81 2.36 -4.09 -15.69
CA THR A 81 2.12 -4.88 -16.90
C THR A 81 0.70 -4.61 -17.39
N GLU A 82 0.32 -5.17 -18.53
CA GLU A 82 -1.05 -5.07 -19.02
C GLU A 82 -2.08 -5.73 -18.08
N ALA A 83 -1.66 -6.71 -17.26
CA ALA A 83 -2.55 -7.45 -16.37
C ALA A 83 -2.73 -6.79 -14.99
N GLY A 84 -1.81 -5.91 -14.59
CA GLY A 84 -1.72 -5.41 -13.23
C GLY A 84 -0.34 -4.88 -12.86
N PHE A 85 -0.02 -4.89 -11.57
CA PHE A 85 1.25 -4.39 -11.05
C PHE A 85 1.73 -5.16 -9.83
N SER A 86 3.03 -5.07 -9.56
CA SER A 86 3.64 -5.45 -8.29
C SER A 86 4.46 -4.27 -7.76
N ALA A 87 4.40 -4.01 -6.46
CA ALA A 87 5.13 -2.93 -5.83
C ALA A 87 5.64 -3.34 -4.45
N GLN A 88 6.79 -2.80 -4.08
CA GLN A 88 7.32 -2.91 -2.73
C GLN A 88 7.57 -1.52 -2.17
N GLY A 89 7.32 -1.36 -0.88
CA GLY A 89 7.45 -0.08 -0.21
C GLY A 89 7.71 -0.22 1.28
N SER A 90 7.83 0.92 1.94
CA SER A 90 7.97 1.00 3.40
C SER A 90 7.23 2.21 3.95
N ILE A 91 6.97 2.18 5.25
CA ILE A 91 6.48 3.35 5.97
C ILE A 91 7.57 4.41 5.99
N VAL A 92 7.22 5.65 5.64
CA VAL A 92 8.14 6.78 5.69
C VAL A 92 8.69 6.93 7.11
N GLY A 93 10.02 6.90 7.24
CA GLY A 93 10.71 6.96 8.53
C GLY A 93 10.83 5.62 9.28
N ARG A 94 10.35 4.51 8.69
CA ARG A 94 10.47 3.13 9.23
C ARG A 94 10.76 2.14 8.09
N SER A 95 12.01 2.12 7.63
CA SER A 95 12.44 1.27 6.50
C SER A 95 12.31 -0.24 6.78
N GLU A 96 12.28 -0.63 8.05
CA GLU A 96 12.07 -2.00 8.52
C GLU A 96 10.62 -2.47 8.37
N ALA A 97 9.66 -1.54 8.26
CA ALA A 97 8.24 -1.85 8.07
C ALA A 97 7.91 -1.86 6.57
N THR A 98 8.24 -2.96 5.90
CA THR A 98 8.03 -3.14 4.46
C THR A 98 6.68 -3.75 4.10
N LEU A 99 6.12 -3.36 2.96
CA LEU A 99 4.94 -3.99 2.35
C LEU A 99 5.23 -4.37 0.91
N VAL A 100 4.71 -5.53 0.51
CA VAL A 100 4.58 -5.93 -0.89
C VAL A 100 3.11 -5.84 -1.28
N VAL A 101 2.86 -5.36 -2.49
CA VAL A 101 1.52 -5.14 -3.00
C VAL A 101 1.37 -5.68 -4.40
N GLU A 102 0.36 -6.51 -4.59
CA GLU A 102 -0.04 -7.02 -5.90
C GLU A 102 -1.40 -6.46 -6.30
N GLY A 103 -1.46 -5.88 -7.49
CA GLY A 103 -2.68 -5.32 -8.06
C GLY A 103 -3.03 -6.00 -9.36
N ARG A 104 -4.31 -6.31 -9.55
CA ARG A 104 -4.88 -6.71 -10.84
C ARG A 104 -5.78 -5.59 -11.34
N TYR A 105 -5.69 -5.24 -12.62
CA TYR A 105 -6.62 -4.30 -13.22
C TYR A 105 -8.00 -4.95 -13.39
N VAL A 106 -9.03 -4.23 -12.96
CA VAL A 106 -10.43 -4.59 -13.13
C VAL A 106 -11.03 -3.61 -14.15
N ALA A 107 -11.60 -4.18 -15.21
CA ALA A 107 -12.19 -3.44 -16.32
C ALA A 107 -13.47 -2.71 -15.90
#